data_AF-D7FT43-F1
#
_entry.id   AF-D7FT43-F1
#
_cell.length_a   1.000
_cell.length_b   1.000
_cell.length_c   1.000
_cell.angle_alpha   90.00
_cell.angle_beta   90.00
_cell.angle_gamma   90.00
#
_symmetry.space_group_name_H-M   'P 1'
#
loop_
_entity.id
_entity.type
_entity.pdbx_description
1 polymer ?
#
loop_
_entity_poly.entity_id
_entity_poly.type
_entity_poly.pdbx_seq_one_letter_code
_entity_poly.pdbx_strand_id
1 'polypeptide(L)'
;MDLLSDLIDNAEKTHSSLGKRPAPSKPQPQGDDLFQALAHALSALHQRLCHEPAEVRSNLEIEVRVGLISQHDRLERATPGIPGSGAVQMDSDMMRQRGLRFVSGVSAPAFDAVKEEVGRRYGVAELASKEVVYVYDSGQMRDQRVVADGVNPLRCERKEARQQVNFQLAAAQYDLRVQASLEQPVPPEAVPGLQPGSSEPPQGWSGRRTKRRFSFKSDANTPEDERWIWRADLTLVEEDDGIRKAVAAACAQLKRPTGKGSSFPGAQPVNMCKRNVPDVQRGSYLVAEKTDGVRYLMMAVGTERGATCVLVDRSMNVFRVTGGGFLAGIVGVGTILDGELVHNRTMKKAIFVAFDILRNRERNLVPCGFLDRLSVLQKEIIPAYVDRVREGGAEAAPDGHLMLVPKRFFPRQKIMDLFRQVLVEGQHRIFRDEERSLHHKTDGIIFQPDAPYKVGTDTALLKWKWVDLASVDLRAYPATAAVGGGGGVRLCSEAGNHGEEVDLSRTVHLSEHDQARLVADMQGSRSVIAEMALDPGSGLWVYMGLRPDKDRPNFITTVISTMVEVAEGLSEEELKYRMLAESPASDDWARQEMTMRKRAVQWQYKRKSTQPQQLQQPPPPPPR
;
A
#
# COMPACT_ATOMS: atom_id res chain seq x y z
N MET A 1 15.78 6.67 -4.16
CA MET A 1 15.51 5.32 -4.71
C MET A 1 15.00 4.48 -3.55
N ASP A 2 13.92 4.86 -2.86
CA ASP A 2 12.53 5.23 -3.20
C ASP A 2 11.62 4.00 -3.14
N LEU A 3 11.18 3.68 -1.91
CA LEU A 3 10.33 2.56 -1.47
C LEU A 3 9.01 2.42 -2.27
N LEU A 4 8.75 3.38 -3.16
CA LEU A 4 7.53 3.57 -3.93
C LEU A 4 7.73 3.33 -5.43
N SER A 5 8.96 3.20 -5.94
CA SER A 5 9.16 2.56 -7.26
C SER A 5 8.82 1.07 -7.20
N ASP A 6 8.99 0.43 -6.04
CA ASP A 6 8.86 -1.03 -5.88
C ASP A 6 7.44 -1.49 -5.60
N LEU A 7 6.62 -0.61 -5.04
CA LEU A 7 5.19 -0.83 -4.88
C LEU A 7 4.44 -0.75 -6.22
N ILE A 8 4.98 -0.02 -7.20
CA ILE A 8 4.35 0.14 -8.52
C ILE A 8 4.95 -0.80 -9.58
N ASP A 9 6.25 -1.10 -9.53
CA ASP A 9 6.86 -2.11 -10.43
C ASP A 9 6.32 -3.54 -10.16
N ASN A 10 5.97 -3.88 -8.91
CA ASN A 10 5.34 -5.17 -8.57
C ASN A 10 3.93 -5.35 -9.15
N ALA A 11 3.25 -4.27 -9.53
CA ALA A 11 1.95 -4.34 -10.19
C ALA A 11 2.05 -4.39 -11.71
N GLU A 12 3.25 -4.24 -12.29
CA GLU A 12 3.47 -4.12 -13.74
C GLU A 12 4.34 -5.27 -14.30
N LYS A 13 5.18 -5.93 -13.47
CA LYS A 13 6.05 -7.05 -13.90
C LYS A 13 5.40 -8.44 -13.84
N THR A 14 4.21 -8.57 -13.28
CA THR A 14 3.42 -9.83 -13.26
C THR A 14 2.76 -10.17 -14.60
N HIS A 15 2.85 -9.29 -15.61
CA HIS A 15 2.11 -9.41 -16.88
C HIS A 15 2.93 -9.74 -18.13
N SER A 16 4.24 -10.01 -18.04
CA SER A 16 5.02 -10.38 -19.23
C SER A 16 6.13 -11.39 -18.93
N SER A 17 6.06 -12.52 -19.62
CA SER A 17 7.05 -13.62 -19.72
C SER A 17 6.84 -14.86 -18.83
N LEU A 18 5.82 -15.66 -19.16
CA LEU A 18 5.89 -17.12 -18.97
C LEU A 18 5.77 -17.82 -20.32
N GLY A 19 6.92 -18.17 -20.89
CA GLY A 19 7.06 -18.99 -22.07
C GLY A 19 8.43 -19.67 -22.13
N LYS A 20 8.47 -20.92 -21.63
CA LYS A 20 9.46 -22.01 -21.81
C LYS A 20 10.42 -22.34 -20.63
N ARG A 21 10.21 -23.54 -20.07
CA ARG A 21 11.10 -24.38 -19.20
C ARG A 21 11.90 -25.38 -20.07
N PRO A 22 12.89 -26.18 -19.58
CA PRO A 22 13.58 -26.23 -18.25
C PRO A 22 15.14 -26.44 -18.23
N ALA A 23 15.71 -26.26 -17.01
CA ALA A 23 16.86 -26.95 -16.33
C ALA A 23 18.33 -26.70 -16.76
N PRO A 24 19.35 -26.72 -15.83
CA PRO A 24 19.41 -27.52 -14.59
C PRO A 24 19.52 -26.75 -13.26
N SER A 25 19.33 -27.54 -12.19
CA SER A 25 19.39 -27.24 -10.76
C SER A 25 20.34 -26.10 -10.35
N LYS A 26 19.77 -25.01 -9.84
CA LYS A 26 20.53 -24.09 -8.98
C LYS A 26 20.56 -24.65 -7.55
N PRO A 27 21.70 -24.58 -6.85
CA PRO A 27 21.82 -25.08 -5.49
C PRO A 27 20.80 -24.40 -4.58
N GLN A 28 20.09 -25.18 -3.78
CA GLN A 28 19.30 -24.66 -2.66
C GLN A 28 20.26 -23.91 -1.71
N PRO A 29 19.95 -22.68 -1.28
CA PRO A 29 20.78 -22.01 -0.29
C PRO A 29 20.63 -22.76 1.05
N GLN A 30 21.68 -23.48 1.44
CA GLN A 30 21.90 -23.93 2.81
C GLN A 30 22.18 -22.68 3.66
N GLY A 31 21.26 -22.33 4.56
CA GLY A 31 21.48 -21.28 5.56
C GLY A 31 21.58 -21.88 6.96
N ASP A 32 22.33 -21.24 7.84
CA ASP A 32 22.39 -21.59 9.26
C ASP A 32 21.04 -21.35 9.94
N ASP A 33 20.69 -22.17 10.94
CA ASP A 33 19.59 -21.85 11.88
C ASP A 33 19.74 -20.40 12.40
N LEU A 34 18.63 -19.69 12.60
CA LEU A 34 18.64 -18.27 12.98
C LEU A 34 19.55 -18.01 14.20
N PHE A 35 19.47 -18.87 15.22
CA PHE A 35 20.24 -18.68 16.44
C PHE A 35 21.72 -19.02 16.22
N GLN A 36 22.02 -19.97 15.34
CA GLN A 36 23.39 -20.29 14.96
C GLN A 36 24.03 -19.16 14.12
N ALA A 37 23.29 -18.59 13.18
CA ALA A 37 23.72 -17.42 12.41
C ALA A 37 23.96 -16.20 13.30
N LEU A 38 23.07 -15.96 14.27
CA LEU A 38 23.25 -14.91 15.29
C LEU A 38 24.47 -15.18 16.16
N ALA A 39 24.66 -16.41 16.63
CA ALA A 39 25.81 -16.80 17.45
C ALA A 39 27.14 -16.63 16.69
N HIS A 40 27.19 -17.02 15.41
CA HIS A 40 28.35 -16.80 14.54
C HIS A 40 28.64 -15.31 14.37
N ALA A 41 27.62 -14.49 14.11
CA ALA A 41 27.81 -13.06 13.95
C ALA A 41 28.24 -12.36 15.24
N LEU A 42 27.68 -12.73 16.39
CA LEU A 42 28.11 -12.24 17.70
C LEU A 42 29.55 -12.67 18.02
N SER A 43 29.93 -13.91 17.68
CA SER A 43 31.30 -14.41 17.86
C SER A 43 32.30 -13.66 16.97
N ALA A 44 31.95 -13.41 15.71
CA ALA A 44 32.78 -12.62 14.80
C ALA A 44 32.90 -11.15 15.25
N LEU A 45 31.83 -10.60 15.84
CA LEU A 45 31.83 -9.27 16.43
C LEU A 45 32.72 -9.22 17.68
N HIS A 46 32.64 -10.25 18.52
CA HIS A 46 33.52 -10.42 19.69
C HIS A 46 35.00 -10.51 19.30
N GLN A 47 35.36 -11.35 18.31
CA GLN A 47 36.74 -11.49 17.85
C GLN A 47 37.31 -10.20 17.25
N ARG A 48 36.48 -9.35 16.64
CA ARG A 48 36.93 -8.05 16.12
C ARG A 48 37.10 -7.02 17.22
N LEU A 49 36.27 -7.07 18.25
CA LEU A 49 36.25 -6.07 19.33
C LEU A 49 37.11 -6.47 20.54
N CYS A 50 37.61 -7.70 20.61
CA CYS A 50 38.48 -8.14 21.71
C CYS A 50 39.86 -7.44 21.72
N HIS A 51 40.27 -6.86 20.59
CA HIS A 51 41.49 -6.08 20.45
C HIS A 51 41.32 -4.58 20.72
N GLU A 52 40.09 -4.11 20.96
CA GLU A 52 39.83 -2.71 21.31
C GLU A 52 40.27 -2.40 22.76
N PRO A 53 40.75 -1.17 23.03
CA PRO A 53 41.09 -0.73 24.39
C PRO A 53 39.95 -0.98 25.38
N ALA A 54 40.29 -1.23 26.65
CA ALA A 54 39.31 -1.54 27.69
C ALA A 54 38.23 -0.45 27.84
N GLU A 55 38.60 0.82 27.64
CA GLU A 55 37.72 1.99 27.66
C GLU A 55 36.68 2.01 26.52
N VAL A 56 37.00 1.38 25.38
CA VAL A 56 36.10 1.23 24.25
C VAL A 56 35.13 0.07 24.50
N ARG A 57 35.63 -1.02 25.10
CA ARG A 57 34.83 -2.20 25.43
C ARG A 57 33.77 -1.92 26.49
N SER A 58 34.01 -1.00 27.44
CA SER A 58 33.04 -0.62 28.47
C SER A 58 31.85 0.20 27.95
N ASN A 59 31.95 0.73 26.72
CA ASN A 59 30.97 1.67 26.13
C ASN A 59 30.32 1.12 24.85
N LEU A 60 30.41 -0.19 24.64
CA LEU A 60 29.88 -0.86 23.46
C LEU A 60 28.45 -1.36 23.72
N GLU A 61 27.50 -0.90 22.91
CA GLU A 61 26.13 -1.42 22.84
C GLU A 61 25.96 -2.32 21.62
N ILE A 62 25.42 -3.53 21.82
CA ILE A 62 24.99 -4.41 20.72
C ILE A 62 23.47 -4.46 20.72
N GLU A 63 22.86 -3.96 19.65
CA GLU A 63 21.42 -3.85 19.47
C GLU A 63 20.95 -4.79 18.37
N VAL A 64 19.95 -5.63 18.65
CA VAL A 64 19.23 -6.39 17.62
C VAL A 64 17.90 -5.69 17.35
N ARG A 65 17.75 -5.15 16.14
CA ARG A 65 16.52 -4.53 15.67
C ARG A 65 15.71 -5.52 14.86
N VAL A 66 14.40 -5.51 15.10
CA VAL A 66 13.43 -6.25 14.29
C VAL A 66 12.80 -5.29 13.29
N GLY A 67 12.69 -5.72 12.04
CA GLY A 67 12.23 -4.86 10.96
C GLY A 67 12.04 -5.65 9.66
N LEU A 68 12.17 -4.98 8.52
CA LEU A 68 12.09 -5.60 7.21
C LEU A 68 13.22 -5.09 6.31
N ILE A 69 13.88 -5.98 5.58
CA ILE A 69 14.80 -5.63 4.50
C ILE A 69 13.96 -5.38 3.24
N SER A 70 13.99 -4.15 2.74
CA SER A 70 13.31 -3.76 1.52
C SER A 70 13.97 -4.45 0.34
N GLN A 71 13.36 -5.51 -0.18
CA GLN A 71 13.75 -6.11 -1.45
C GLN A 71 13.01 -5.41 -2.59
N HIS A 72 13.78 -4.97 -3.59
CA HIS A 72 13.26 -4.41 -4.84
C HIS A 72 12.42 -5.45 -5.63
N ASP A 73 12.64 -6.76 -5.38
CA ASP A 73 11.77 -7.85 -5.82
C ASP A 73 10.92 -8.33 -4.64
N ARG A 74 9.60 -8.14 -4.72
CA ARG A 74 8.63 -8.77 -3.82
C ARG A 74 7.85 -9.82 -4.59
N LEU A 75 8.57 -10.80 -5.14
CA LEU A 75 8.06 -12.14 -5.39
C LEU A 75 9.12 -13.11 -4.85
N GLU A 76 8.68 -14.00 -3.96
CA GLU A 76 9.46 -15.03 -3.27
C GLU A 76 10.16 -14.63 -1.96
N ARG A 77 9.37 -14.40 -0.89
CA ARG A 77 9.64 -15.24 0.31
C ARG A 77 9.30 -16.66 -0.11
N ALA A 78 10.30 -17.36 -0.66
CA ALA A 78 10.11 -18.65 -1.29
C ALA A 78 9.60 -19.68 -0.28
N THR A 79 8.32 -20.04 -0.41
CA THR A 79 7.70 -21.27 0.11
C THR A 79 7.79 -21.51 1.63
N PRO A 80 7.01 -22.46 2.18
CA PRO A 80 7.19 -22.85 3.58
C PRO A 80 8.58 -23.46 3.73
N GLY A 81 9.48 -22.75 4.41
CA GLY A 81 10.77 -23.28 4.78
C GLY A 81 10.56 -24.49 5.69
N ILE A 82 11.01 -25.65 5.21
CA ILE A 82 11.19 -26.86 6.03
C ILE A 82 12.11 -26.46 7.21
N PRO A 83 11.89 -26.94 8.44
CA PRO A 83 12.81 -26.71 9.56
C PRO A 83 14.28 -26.90 9.11
N GLY A 84 15.12 -25.86 9.25
CA GLY A 84 16.49 -25.81 8.69
C GLY A 84 16.69 -24.88 7.48
N SER A 85 15.66 -24.16 7.01
CA SER A 85 15.78 -23.16 5.94
C SER A 85 16.30 -21.83 6.53
N GLY A 86 17.61 -21.69 6.60
CA GLY A 86 18.30 -20.72 7.47
C GLY A 86 18.22 -19.22 7.15
N ALA A 87 18.91 -18.45 8.00
CA ALA A 87 19.03 -17.00 7.90
C ALA A 87 20.07 -16.60 6.85
N VAL A 88 19.73 -15.65 5.97
CA VAL A 88 20.69 -15.11 4.99
C VAL A 88 21.34 -13.86 5.58
N GLN A 89 22.61 -13.96 5.95
CA GLN A 89 23.41 -12.83 6.40
C GLN A 89 23.71 -11.88 5.23
N MET A 90 23.48 -10.59 5.44
CA MET A 90 23.76 -9.51 4.48
C MET A 90 24.54 -8.40 5.19
N ASP A 91 25.78 -8.18 4.77
CA ASP A 91 26.58 -7.05 5.23
C ASP A 91 26.13 -5.73 4.57
N SER A 92 26.71 -4.62 5.03
CA SER A 92 26.31 -3.28 4.58
C SER A 92 26.71 -2.98 3.13
N ASP A 93 27.72 -3.66 2.58
CA ASP A 93 28.17 -3.48 1.20
C ASP A 93 27.27 -4.24 0.24
N MET A 94 26.91 -5.47 0.58
CA MET A 94 25.90 -6.26 -0.13
C MET A 94 24.55 -5.53 -0.16
N MET A 95 24.12 -4.96 0.97
CA MET A 95 22.89 -4.16 1.04
C MET A 95 22.95 -2.94 0.11
N ARG A 96 24.08 -2.21 0.09
CA ARG A 96 24.28 -1.05 -0.80
C ARG A 96 24.31 -1.44 -2.28
N GLN A 97 25.07 -2.47 -2.64
CA GLN A 97 25.17 -2.95 -4.02
C GLN A 97 23.82 -3.41 -4.58
N ARG A 98 22.97 -3.98 -3.72
CA ARG A 98 21.63 -4.47 -4.10
C ARG A 98 20.52 -3.45 -3.88
N GLY A 99 20.85 -2.22 -3.46
CA GLY A 99 19.85 -1.17 -3.19
C GLY A 99 18.88 -1.47 -2.03
N LEU A 100 19.21 -2.42 -1.16
CA LEU A 100 18.35 -2.88 -0.07
C LEU A 100 18.45 -1.93 1.14
N ARG A 101 17.33 -1.70 1.84
CA ARG A 101 17.27 -0.89 3.07
C ARG A 101 16.55 -1.64 4.17
N PHE A 102 17.03 -1.54 5.40
CA PHE A 102 16.29 -2.06 6.55
C PHE A 102 15.33 -0.99 7.08
N VAL A 103 14.05 -1.33 7.18
CA VAL A 103 13.01 -0.52 7.80
C VAL A 103 12.74 -1.11 9.18
N SER A 104 13.08 -0.36 10.23
CA SER A 104 12.88 -0.82 11.62
C SER A 104 11.41 -0.75 12.01
N GLY A 105 10.96 -1.70 12.84
CA GLY A 105 9.59 -1.76 13.36
C GLY A 105 8.81 -2.98 12.86
N VAL A 106 7.94 -3.50 13.71
CA VAL A 106 7.03 -4.61 13.43
C VAL A 106 5.64 -4.31 13.99
N SER A 107 4.64 -5.10 13.61
CA SER A 107 3.29 -4.99 14.21
C SER A 107 3.33 -5.33 15.71
N ALA A 108 2.39 -4.78 16.49
CA ALA A 108 2.30 -5.09 17.93
C ALA A 108 2.20 -6.61 18.20
N PRO A 109 1.35 -7.39 17.49
CA PRO A 109 1.32 -8.85 17.67
C PRO A 109 2.64 -9.54 17.34
N ALA A 110 3.37 -9.09 16.31
CA ALA A 110 4.67 -9.66 15.97
C ALA A 110 5.74 -9.32 17.02
N PHE A 111 5.68 -8.11 17.60
CA PHE A 111 6.55 -7.74 18.73
C PHE A 111 6.27 -8.63 19.94
N ASP A 112 5.01 -8.85 20.28
CA ASP A 112 4.61 -9.71 21.40
C ASP A 112 5.06 -11.16 21.19
N ALA A 113 4.94 -11.69 19.96
CA ALA A 113 5.43 -13.02 19.61
C ALA A 113 6.96 -13.16 19.78
N VAL A 114 7.74 -12.17 19.32
CA VAL A 114 9.20 -12.15 19.53
C VAL A 114 9.53 -12.09 21.02
N LYS A 115 8.84 -11.21 21.76
CA LYS A 115 9.02 -11.05 23.20
C LYS A 115 8.74 -12.35 23.96
N GLU A 116 7.64 -13.04 23.62
CA GLU A 116 7.28 -14.32 24.25
C GLU A 116 8.29 -15.42 23.94
N GLU A 117 8.76 -15.51 22.69
CA GLU A 117 9.77 -16.50 22.29
C GLU A 117 11.09 -16.30 23.04
N VAL A 118 11.57 -15.06 23.11
CA VAL A 118 12.77 -14.71 23.87
C VAL A 118 12.57 -15.01 25.36
N GLY A 119 11.39 -14.67 25.91
CA GLY A 119 11.08 -14.95 27.32
C GLY A 119 10.98 -16.43 27.65
N ARG A 120 10.42 -17.27 26.76
CA ARG A 120 10.34 -18.72 26.95
C ARG A 120 11.73 -19.35 27.03
N ARG A 121 12.69 -18.80 26.28
CA ARG A 121 14.03 -19.38 26.12
C ARG A 121 15.04 -18.86 27.15
N TYR A 122 14.87 -17.63 27.63
CA TYR A 122 15.87 -16.94 28.47
C TYR A 122 15.31 -16.37 29.78
N GLY A 123 14.07 -16.71 30.15
CA GLY A 123 13.44 -16.27 31.41
C GLY A 123 12.60 -15.00 31.28
N VAL A 124 11.89 -14.66 32.37
CA VAL A 124 10.81 -13.66 32.39
C VAL A 124 11.31 -12.24 32.07
N ALA A 125 10.66 -11.60 31.10
CA ALA A 125 10.89 -10.23 30.69
C ALA A 125 10.22 -9.23 31.66
N GLU A 126 10.94 -8.66 32.62
CA GLU A 126 10.46 -7.50 33.38
C GLU A 126 10.75 -6.19 32.62
N LEU A 127 9.86 -5.20 32.76
CA LEU A 127 10.12 -3.85 32.26
C LEU A 127 11.27 -3.25 33.09
N ALA A 128 12.46 -3.20 32.51
CA ALA A 128 13.67 -2.79 33.23
C ALA A 128 13.85 -1.27 33.27
N SER A 129 13.41 -0.56 32.23
CA SER A 129 13.48 0.91 32.19
C SER A 129 12.55 1.54 31.14
N LYS A 130 12.21 2.82 31.37
CA LYS A 130 11.51 3.69 30.43
C LYS A 130 12.36 4.94 30.21
N GLU A 131 12.78 5.17 28.98
CA GLU A 131 13.64 6.30 28.61
C GLU A 131 12.95 7.14 27.53
N VAL A 132 13.13 8.46 27.58
CA VAL A 132 12.73 9.38 26.53
C VAL A 132 13.99 9.89 25.83
N VAL A 133 14.13 9.56 24.56
CA VAL A 133 15.28 9.95 23.75
C VAL A 133 14.87 11.09 22.83
N TYR A 134 15.60 12.20 22.88
CA TYR A 134 15.48 13.35 22.02
C TYR A 134 16.61 13.32 20.98
N VAL A 135 16.26 13.57 19.72
CA VAL A 135 17.17 13.59 18.57
C VAL A 135 17.00 14.90 17.82
N TYR A 136 18.10 15.42 17.30
CA TYR A 136 18.14 16.65 16.52
C TYR A 136 17.80 16.34 15.04
N ASP A 137 16.77 16.99 14.49
CA ASP A 137 16.16 16.59 13.21
C ASP A 137 16.97 17.00 11.95
N SER A 138 17.98 17.87 12.04
CA SER A 138 18.77 18.34 10.87
C SER A 138 20.22 18.73 11.19
N GLY A 139 21.17 18.58 10.25
CA GLY A 139 22.55 19.10 10.40
C GLY A 139 23.61 18.14 10.99
N GLN A 140 24.71 18.71 11.50
CA GLN A 140 25.95 17.99 11.91
C GLN A 140 25.83 17.19 13.23
N MET A 141 24.67 17.20 13.91
CA MET A 141 24.46 16.63 15.25
C MET A 141 23.65 15.31 15.25
N ARG A 142 23.52 14.64 14.10
CA ARG A 142 22.65 13.44 13.92
C ARG A 142 23.04 12.22 14.75
N ASP A 143 24.29 12.15 15.19
CA ASP A 143 24.86 11.08 16.01
C ASP A 143 24.73 11.36 17.52
N GLN A 144 24.27 12.55 17.91
CA GLN A 144 24.04 12.92 19.30
C GLN A 144 22.59 12.69 19.71
N ARG A 145 22.39 12.24 20.94
CA ARG A 145 21.06 12.05 21.54
C ARG A 145 21.05 12.58 22.98
N VAL A 146 19.94 13.20 23.36
CA VAL A 146 19.69 13.62 24.75
C VAL A 146 18.69 12.64 25.33
N VAL A 147 19.01 12.03 26.47
CA VAL A 147 18.18 10.99 27.09
C VAL A 147 17.70 11.43 28.46
N ALA A 148 16.39 11.31 28.68
CA ALA A 148 15.74 11.48 29.96
C ALA A 148 15.23 10.12 30.45
N ASP A 149 15.65 9.69 31.64
CA ASP A 149 15.17 8.47 32.29
C ASP A 149 14.12 8.76 33.39
N GLY A 150 13.84 10.04 33.64
CA GLY A 150 12.86 10.51 34.63
C GLY A 150 13.38 10.53 36.06
N VAL A 151 14.63 10.15 36.31
CA VAL A 151 15.25 10.09 37.64
C VAL A 151 16.51 10.94 37.72
N ASN A 152 17.28 11.01 36.63
CA ASN A 152 18.54 11.75 36.54
C ASN A 152 18.40 13.00 35.66
N PRO A 153 19.30 13.99 35.80
CA PRO A 153 19.46 15.06 34.83
C PRO A 153 19.65 14.52 33.42
N LEU A 154 19.25 15.30 32.41
CA LEU A 154 19.40 14.89 31.00
C LEU A 154 20.84 14.48 30.69
N ARG A 155 21.03 13.24 30.23
CA ARG A 155 22.33 12.76 29.75
C ARG A 155 22.45 13.01 28.25
N CYS A 156 23.58 13.55 27.81
CA CYS A 156 23.90 13.61 26.39
C CYS A 156 24.92 12.52 26.05
N GLU A 157 24.67 11.82 24.96
CA GLU A 157 25.55 10.78 24.47
C GLU A 157 25.63 10.80 22.95
N ARG A 158 26.83 10.54 22.42
CA ARG A 158 27.07 10.31 21.01
C ARG A 158 27.00 8.82 20.76
N LYS A 159 26.13 8.38 19.85
CA LYS A 159 26.03 7.00 19.41
C LYS A 159 26.61 6.84 18.01
N GLU A 160 27.79 6.24 17.94
CA GLU A 160 28.48 5.94 16.69
C GLU A 160 28.26 4.47 16.31
N ALA A 161 27.74 4.19 15.12
CA ALA A 161 27.62 2.81 14.63
C ALA A 161 28.98 2.30 14.15
N ARG A 162 29.49 1.24 14.77
CA ARG A 162 30.78 0.61 14.40
C ARG A 162 30.59 -0.53 13.42
N GLN A 163 29.59 -1.36 13.65
CA GLN A 163 29.34 -2.52 12.81
C GLN A 163 27.85 -2.79 12.69
N GLN A 164 27.46 -3.30 11.52
CA GLN A 164 26.07 -3.62 11.23
C GLN A 164 26.01 -4.84 10.31
N VAL A 165 25.19 -5.80 10.69
CA VAL A 165 24.86 -7.01 9.94
C VAL A 165 23.35 -7.13 9.87
N ASN A 166 22.81 -7.45 8.70
CA ASN A 166 21.38 -7.69 8.52
C ASN A 166 21.17 -9.19 8.24
N PHE A 167 20.04 -9.73 8.68
CA PHE A 167 19.63 -11.10 8.44
C PHE A 167 18.27 -11.10 7.79
N GLN A 168 18.19 -11.62 6.57
CA GLN A 168 16.92 -11.91 5.93
C GLN A 168 16.40 -13.26 6.43
N LEU A 169 15.16 -13.29 6.92
CA LEU A 169 14.52 -14.49 7.46
C LEU A 169 13.36 -14.91 6.56
N ALA A 170 13.63 -15.84 5.64
CA ALA A 170 12.64 -16.29 4.67
C ALA A 170 11.37 -16.89 5.31
N ALA A 171 11.52 -17.55 6.48
CA ALA A 171 10.43 -18.20 7.21
C ALA A 171 9.75 -17.33 8.28
N ALA A 172 10.22 -16.10 8.53
CA ALA A 172 9.66 -15.23 9.58
C ALA A 172 8.91 -14.04 8.99
N GLN A 173 7.96 -13.46 9.74
CA GLN A 173 7.25 -12.24 9.32
C GLN A 173 8.13 -10.97 9.35
N TYR A 174 9.35 -11.07 9.86
CA TYR A 174 10.30 -9.98 10.07
C TYR A 174 11.73 -10.42 9.75
N ASP A 175 12.59 -9.44 9.47
CA ASP A 175 14.04 -9.56 9.33
C ASP A 175 14.73 -8.96 10.56
N LEU A 176 16.03 -9.24 10.71
CA LEU A 176 16.82 -8.72 11.83
C LEU A 176 17.97 -7.85 11.36
N ARG A 177 18.33 -6.87 12.19
CA ARG A 177 19.58 -6.13 12.08
C ARG A 177 20.30 -6.18 13.41
N VAL A 178 21.50 -6.73 13.41
CA VAL A 178 22.42 -6.65 14.54
C VAL A 178 23.35 -5.46 14.29
N GLN A 179 23.37 -4.50 15.22
CA GLN A 179 24.21 -3.31 15.14
C GLN A 179 25.01 -3.18 16.43
N ALA A 180 26.33 -3.05 16.30
CA ALA A 180 27.20 -2.65 17.39
C ALA A 180 27.52 -1.16 17.28
N SER A 181 27.36 -0.44 18.38
CA SER A 181 27.53 1.00 18.48
C SER A 181 28.36 1.35 19.71
N LEU A 182 29.19 2.39 19.60
CA LEU A 182 29.81 3.00 20.77
C LEU A 182 28.92 4.13 21.28
N GLU A 183 28.74 4.16 22.60
CA GLU A 183 28.02 5.21 23.30
C GLU A 183 29.01 6.02 24.12
N GLN A 184 29.28 7.25 23.71
CA GLN A 184 30.23 8.13 24.40
C GLN A 184 29.46 9.24 25.11
N PRO A 185 29.67 9.45 26.42
CA PRO A 185 29.08 10.59 27.11
C PRO A 185 29.59 11.89 26.48
N VAL A 186 28.68 12.80 26.22
CA VAL A 186 28.97 14.14 25.71
C VAL A 186 28.73 15.11 26.86
N PRO A 187 29.71 15.95 27.24
CA PRO A 187 29.52 16.97 28.25
C PRO A 187 28.34 17.88 27.87
N PRO A 188 27.43 18.24 28.80
CA PRO A 188 26.28 19.10 28.51
C PRO A 188 26.67 20.42 27.84
N GLU A 189 27.85 20.96 28.16
CA GLU A 189 28.39 22.20 27.62
C GLU A 189 28.73 22.12 26.13
N ALA A 190 28.95 20.91 25.61
CA ALA A 190 29.20 20.67 24.19
C ALA A 190 27.92 20.63 23.35
N VAL A 191 26.73 20.67 23.98
CA VAL A 191 25.43 20.66 23.33
C VAL A 191 24.84 22.07 23.33
N PRO A 192 24.73 22.75 22.17
CA PRO A 192 24.19 24.11 22.12
C PRO A 192 22.78 24.20 22.74
N GLY A 193 22.64 25.06 23.75
CA GLY A 193 21.37 25.32 24.43
C GLY A 193 21.00 24.34 25.55
N LEU A 194 21.82 23.34 25.87
CA LEU A 194 21.61 22.46 27.03
C LEU A 194 22.35 23.02 28.26
N GLN A 195 21.63 23.37 29.33
CA GLN A 195 22.27 23.75 30.59
C GLN A 195 22.56 22.51 31.45
N PRO A 196 23.71 22.47 32.17
CA PRO A 196 24.00 21.42 33.14
C PRO A 196 22.87 21.31 34.18
N GLY A 197 22.35 20.09 34.39
CA GLY A 197 21.26 19.86 35.33
C GLY A 197 19.84 20.11 34.79
N SER A 198 19.69 20.47 33.49
CA SER A 198 18.36 20.68 32.89
C SER A 198 17.52 19.40 32.91
N SER A 199 16.22 19.56 33.18
CA SER A 199 15.18 18.54 33.01
C SER A 199 14.48 18.63 31.65
N GLU A 200 14.70 19.71 30.89
CA GLU A 200 14.07 19.96 29.59
C GLU A 200 15.10 19.96 28.44
N PRO A 201 14.75 19.36 27.28
CA PRO A 201 15.64 19.28 26.14
C PRO A 201 15.85 20.66 25.49
N PRO A 202 16.97 20.89 24.79
CA PRO A 202 17.24 22.17 24.14
C PRO A 202 16.31 22.44 22.96
N GLN A 203 16.20 23.71 22.57
CA GLN A 203 15.44 24.11 21.38
C GLN A 203 16.00 23.42 20.11
N GLY A 204 15.11 22.88 19.27
CA GLY A 204 15.48 22.16 18.03
C GLY A 204 15.62 20.63 18.17
N TRP A 205 15.56 20.08 19.39
CA TRP A 205 15.55 18.64 19.66
C TRP A 205 14.13 18.06 19.61
N SER A 206 13.47 18.16 18.45
CA SER A 206 12.06 17.78 18.22
C SER A 206 11.81 16.27 18.12
N GLY A 207 12.84 15.48 17.82
CA GLY A 207 12.73 14.04 17.63
C GLY A 207 12.60 13.28 18.95
N ARG A 208 11.40 13.23 19.56
CA ARG A 208 11.14 12.49 20.81
C ARG A 208 10.79 11.01 20.56
N ARG A 209 11.37 10.08 21.30
CA ARG A 209 11.01 8.66 21.27
C ARG A 209 10.90 8.12 22.68
N THR A 210 9.76 7.52 23.02
CA THR A 210 9.62 6.79 24.28
C THR A 210 10.08 5.36 24.03
N LYS A 211 11.11 4.94 24.75
CA LYS A 211 11.66 3.58 24.71
C LYS A 211 11.26 2.84 25.98
N ARG A 212 10.63 1.68 25.84
CA ARG A 212 10.45 0.72 26.93
C ARG A 212 11.38 -0.46 26.70
N ARG A 213 12.22 -0.75 27.67
CA ARG A 213 13.27 -1.77 27.57
C ARG A 213 12.92 -2.97 28.42
N PHE A 214 12.91 -4.15 27.82
CA PHE A 214 12.75 -5.44 28.50
C PHE A 214 14.10 -6.15 28.49
N SER A 215 14.63 -6.44 29.67
CA SER A 215 15.98 -7.00 29.79
C SER A 215 15.94 -8.48 30.14
N PHE A 216 16.79 -9.25 29.47
CA PHE A 216 17.03 -10.67 29.69
C PHE A 216 18.48 -10.85 30.14
N LYS A 217 18.72 -11.77 31.06
CA LYS A 217 20.08 -12.10 31.55
C LYS A 217 20.31 -13.59 31.39
N SER A 218 21.53 -13.98 31.05
CA SER A 218 21.93 -15.39 31.11
C SER A 218 22.08 -15.83 32.57
N ASP A 219 21.60 -17.03 32.89
CA ASP A 219 21.88 -17.69 34.16
C ASP A 219 23.37 -18.08 34.24
N ALA A 220 24.03 -17.78 35.36
CA ALA A 220 25.39 -18.22 35.63
C ALA A 220 25.32 -19.57 36.38
N ASN A 221 25.81 -20.64 35.76
CA ASN A 221 25.84 -21.97 36.38
C ASN A 221 27.21 -22.33 36.97
N THR A 222 28.26 -21.57 36.64
CA THR A 222 29.61 -21.72 37.21
C THR A 222 30.27 -20.36 37.53
N PRO A 223 31.28 -20.32 38.42
CA PRO A 223 32.03 -19.10 38.74
C PRO A 223 32.82 -18.49 37.55
N GLU A 224 33.12 -19.30 36.52
CA GLU A 224 33.75 -18.82 35.27
C GLU A 224 32.72 -18.16 34.35
N ASP A 225 31.44 -18.56 34.42
CA ASP A 225 30.32 -17.94 33.70
C ASP A 225 29.96 -16.56 34.26
N GLU A 226 30.26 -16.26 35.53
CA GLU A 226 30.03 -14.94 36.14
C GLU A 226 30.78 -13.81 35.42
N ARG A 227 31.91 -14.12 34.76
CA ARG A 227 32.67 -13.15 33.96
C ARG A 227 32.00 -12.79 32.62
N TRP A 228 31.00 -13.55 32.20
CA TRP A 228 30.37 -13.44 30.88
C TRP A 228 28.84 -13.38 30.96
N ILE A 229 28.29 -12.81 32.05
CA ILE A 229 26.86 -12.53 32.13
C ILE A 229 26.51 -11.52 31.02
N TRP A 230 25.81 -11.98 30.00
CA TRP A 230 25.33 -11.13 28.93
C TRP A 230 23.90 -10.67 29.23
N ARG A 231 23.59 -9.44 28.79
CA ARG A 231 22.27 -8.84 28.89
C ARG A 231 21.75 -8.58 27.48
N ALA A 232 20.55 -9.07 27.18
CA ALA A 232 19.85 -8.75 25.95
C ALA A 232 18.69 -7.82 26.25
N ASP A 233 18.60 -6.71 25.54
CA ASP A 233 17.54 -5.72 25.73
C ASP A 233 16.61 -5.69 24.50
N LEU A 234 15.34 -6.04 24.71
CA LEU A 234 14.29 -5.83 23.71
C LEU A 234 13.67 -4.45 23.93
N THR A 235 13.85 -3.54 22.99
CA THR A 235 13.35 -2.16 23.10
C THR A 235 12.09 -1.96 22.26
N LEU A 236 10.97 -1.66 22.92
CA LEU A 236 9.77 -1.13 22.29
C LEU A 236 9.90 0.39 22.17
N VAL A 237 9.93 0.90 20.94
CA VAL A 237 9.79 2.33 20.67
C VAL A 237 8.31 2.62 20.50
N GLU A 238 7.71 3.27 21.49
CA GLU A 238 6.32 3.70 21.38
C GLU A 238 6.25 4.88 20.41
N GLU A 239 5.54 4.67 19.30
CA GLU A 239 5.13 5.77 18.44
C GLU A 239 4.23 6.72 19.23
N ASP A 240 4.28 7.99 18.86
CA ASP A 240 3.53 9.06 19.52
C ASP A 240 2.01 8.82 19.50
N ASP A 241 1.47 8.30 20.61
CA ASP A 241 0.02 8.15 20.83
C ASP A 241 -0.74 9.46 20.59
N GLY A 242 -0.08 10.62 20.73
CA GLY A 242 -0.63 11.92 20.42
C GLY A 242 -1.14 12.04 18.98
N ILE A 243 -0.43 11.46 18.00
CA ILE A 243 -0.86 11.47 16.60
C ILE A 243 -2.13 10.64 16.43
N ARG A 244 -2.15 9.41 16.95
CA ARG A 244 -3.32 8.52 16.81
C ARG A 244 -4.54 9.13 17.49
N LYS A 245 -4.36 9.73 18.67
CA LYS A 245 -5.41 10.46 19.39
C LYS A 245 -5.91 11.68 18.60
N ALA A 246 -5.00 12.47 18.01
CA ALA A 246 -5.35 13.63 17.20
C ALA A 246 -6.11 13.22 15.92
N VAL A 247 -5.67 12.16 15.23
CA VAL A 247 -6.36 11.57 14.07
C VAL A 247 -7.76 11.09 14.46
N ALA A 248 -7.88 10.36 15.56
CA ALA A 248 -9.17 9.87 16.05
C ALA A 248 -10.13 11.04 16.38
N ALA A 249 -9.63 12.07 17.06
CA ALA A 249 -10.41 13.27 17.39
C ALA A 249 -10.84 14.05 16.14
N ALA A 250 -9.96 14.17 15.15
CA ALA A 250 -10.28 14.82 13.87
C ALA A 250 -11.34 14.04 13.09
N CYS A 251 -11.23 12.70 13.04
CA CYS A 251 -12.22 11.83 12.40
C CYS A 251 -13.57 11.84 13.12
N ALA A 252 -13.59 11.93 14.45
CA ALA A 252 -14.82 12.01 15.22
C ALA A 252 -15.64 13.26 14.87
N GLN A 253 -14.96 14.38 14.57
CA GLN A 253 -15.61 15.64 14.16
C GLN A 253 -16.25 15.57 12.76
N LEU A 254 -15.88 14.59 11.93
CA LEU A 254 -16.49 14.37 10.61
C LEU A 254 -17.75 13.49 10.67
N LYS A 255 -17.94 12.73 11.74
CA LYS A 255 -19.02 11.74 11.84
C LYS A 255 -20.26 12.33 12.49
N ARG A 256 -21.43 11.91 12.02
CA ARG A 256 -22.69 12.11 12.76
C ARG A 256 -22.66 11.26 14.06
N PRO A 257 -23.30 11.71 15.15
CA PRO A 257 -23.21 11.08 16.47
C PRO A 257 -23.77 9.65 16.60
N THR A 258 -24.32 9.06 15.54
CA THR A 258 -25.00 7.76 15.58
C THR A 258 -24.17 6.57 15.05
N GLY A 259 -22.96 6.78 14.55
CA GLY A 259 -22.10 5.70 14.02
C GLY A 259 -21.12 5.15 15.06
N LYS A 260 -21.11 3.83 15.26
CA LYS A 260 -20.12 3.13 16.10
C LYS A 260 -18.69 3.62 15.78
N GLY A 261 -18.00 4.11 16.80
CA GLY A 261 -16.73 4.82 16.68
C GLY A 261 -15.56 3.92 16.30
N SER A 262 -15.35 3.66 15.01
CA SER A 262 -14.05 3.19 14.47
C SER A 262 -13.95 3.20 12.93
N SER A 263 -15.02 3.44 12.18
CA SER A 263 -15.00 3.33 10.71
C SER A 263 -14.21 4.44 9.98
N PHE A 264 -13.60 4.11 8.86
CA PHE A 264 -12.96 5.09 7.96
C PHE A 264 -13.96 6.15 7.48
N PRO A 265 -13.66 7.46 7.58
CA PRO A 265 -14.64 8.50 7.24
C PRO A 265 -14.74 8.80 5.74
N GLY A 266 -13.99 8.11 4.87
CA GLY A 266 -14.02 8.35 3.43
C GLY A 266 -15.24 7.76 2.70
N ALA A 267 -15.79 8.51 1.74
CA ALA A 267 -16.92 8.12 0.88
C ALA A 267 -16.57 6.93 -0.03
N GLN A 268 -17.41 5.90 -0.11
CA GLN A 268 -17.17 4.71 -0.93
C GLN A 268 -18.05 4.72 -2.20
N PRO A 269 -17.44 4.73 -3.41
CA PRO A 269 -18.18 4.68 -4.67
C PRO A 269 -18.84 3.32 -4.92
N VAL A 270 -20.01 3.34 -5.57
CA VAL A 270 -20.70 2.15 -6.10
C VAL A 270 -20.47 1.98 -7.60
N ASN A 271 -20.61 0.77 -8.12
CA ASN A 271 -20.46 0.51 -9.56
C ASN A 271 -21.53 1.28 -10.36
N MET A 272 -21.11 1.93 -11.44
CA MET A 272 -21.98 2.58 -12.39
C MET A 272 -22.72 1.52 -13.21
N CYS A 273 -24.04 1.62 -13.24
CA CYS A 273 -24.91 0.75 -14.02
C CYS A 273 -25.72 1.59 -15.03
N LYS A 274 -26.31 0.95 -16.04
CA LYS A 274 -27.16 1.60 -17.06
C LYS A 274 -28.34 2.36 -16.46
N ARG A 275 -28.89 1.88 -15.33
CA ARG A 275 -29.93 2.56 -14.56
C ARG A 275 -29.50 3.93 -14.01
N ASN A 276 -28.20 4.13 -13.77
CA ASN A 276 -27.67 5.37 -13.22
C ASN A 276 -27.47 6.45 -14.30
N VAL A 277 -27.39 6.06 -15.58
CA VAL A 277 -27.11 7.00 -16.66
C VAL A 277 -28.10 8.18 -16.71
N PRO A 278 -29.43 7.96 -16.60
CA PRO A 278 -30.38 9.07 -16.55
C PRO A 278 -30.15 10.03 -15.36
N ASP A 279 -29.71 9.51 -14.21
CA ASP A 279 -29.41 10.35 -13.03
C ASP A 279 -28.15 11.19 -13.26
N VAL A 280 -27.12 10.62 -13.89
CA VAL A 280 -25.91 11.35 -14.27
C VAL A 280 -26.20 12.42 -15.33
N GLN A 281 -27.10 12.12 -16.27
CA GLN A 281 -27.51 13.09 -17.30
C GLN A 281 -28.31 14.25 -16.72
N ARG A 282 -29.21 13.99 -15.77
CA ARG A 282 -29.99 15.04 -15.06
C ARG A 282 -29.16 15.84 -14.07
N GLY A 283 -28.27 15.16 -13.34
CA GLY A 283 -27.54 15.71 -12.21
C GLY A 283 -26.34 16.54 -12.61
N SER A 284 -25.89 17.39 -11.68
CA SER A 284 -24.59 18.05 -11.76
C SER A 284 -23.51 17.04 -11.38
N TYR A 285 -22.89 16.43 -12.38
CA TYR A 285 -21.79 15.49 -12.22
C TYR A 285 -20.52 16.01 -12.88
N LEU A 286 -19.42 15.88 -12.16
CA LEU A 286 -18.08 15.95 -12.71
C LEU A 286 -17.52 14.54 -12.90
N VAL A 287 -16.66 14.38 -13.90
CA VAL A 287 -15.98 13.14 -14.23
C VAL A 287 -14.47 13.31 -14.12
N ALA A 288 -13.80 12.27 -13.68
CA ALA A 288 -12.35 12.19 -13.62
C ALA A 288 -11.91 10.74 -13.89
N GLU A 289 -10.65 10.55 -14.26
CA GLU A 289 -10.03 9.24 -14.32
C GLU A 289 -10.17 8.52 -12.97
N LYS A 290 -10.36 7.20 -12.97
CA LYS A 290 -10.26 6.42 -11.74
C LYS A 290 -8.82 6.01 -11.56
N THR A 291 -8.16 6.68 -10.63
CA THR A 291 -6.77 6.43 -10.29
C THR A 291 -6.59 4.98 -9.80
N ASP A 292 -5.52 4.35 -10.27
CA ASP A 292 -5.06 3.05 -9.79
C ASP A 292 -3.94 3.27 -8.77
N GLY A 293 -4.35 3.67 -7.56
CA GLY A 293 -3.46 3.97 -6.44
C GLY A 293 -3.99 3.47 -5.11
N VAL A 294 -3.27 3.80 -4.04
CA VAL A 294 -3.69 3.46 -2.67
C VAL A 294 -4.36 4.68 -2.05
N ARG A 295 -5.63 4.55 -1.70
CA ARG A 295 -6.41 5.64 -1.12
C ARG A 295 -6.00 5.93 0.32
N TYR A 296 -5.77 7.21 0.61
CA TYR A 296 -5.49 7.71 1.95
C TYR A 296 -6.23 9.03 2.21
N LEU A 297 -6.58 9.25 3.46
CA LEU A 297 -6.83 10.61 3.94
C LEU A 297 -5.50 11.22 4.37
N MET A 298 -5.15 12.39 3.85
CA MET A 298 -4.04 13.19 4.38
C MET A 298 -4.58 14.13 5.45
N MET A 299 -4.04 14.03 6.67
CA MET A 299 -4.48 14.84 7.82
C MET A 299 -3.31 15.62 8.39
N ALA A 300 -3.47 16.94 8.50
CA ALA A 300 -2.55 17.76 9.27
C ALA A 300 -3.01 17.79 10.73
N VAL A 301 -2.19 17.23 11.61
CA VAL A 301 -2.49 17.11 13.04
C VAL A 301 -1.49 17.90 13.87
N GLY A 302 -1.99 18.53 14.94
CA GLY A 302 -1.17 19.14 15.96
C GLY A 302 -0.85 18.11 17.04
N THR A 303 0.40 18.07 17.47
CA THR A 303 0.86 17.25 18.61
C THR A 303 1.66 18.13 19.57
N GLU A 304 2.00 17.61 20.73
CA GLU A 304 2.97 18.24 21.64
C GLU A 304 4.33 18.50 20.95
N ARG A 305 4.63 17.80 19.85
CA ARG A 305 5.88 17.91 19.06
C ARG A 305 5.76 18.91 17.91
N GLY A 306 4.64 19.63 17.81
CA GLY A 306 4.32 20.49 16.68
C GLY A 306 3.38 19.83 15.67
N ALA A 307 3.20 20.51 14.54
CA ALA A 307 2.26 20.10 13.49
C ALA A 307 2.92 19.12 12.50
N THR A 308 2.18 18.09 12.08
CA THR A 308 2.66 17.14 11.07
C THR A 308 1.52 16.57 10.23
N CYS A 309 1.77 16.31 8.95
CA CYS A 309 0.88 15.58 8.08
C CYS A 309 1.10 14.07 8.17
N VAL A 310 0.00 13.34 8.24
CA VAL A 310 -0.04 11.88 8.22
C VAL A 310 -1.00 11.38 7.14
N LEU A 311 -0.78 10.16 6.65
CA LEU A 311 -1.72 9.43 5.80
C LEU A 311 -2.48 8.43 6.65
N VAL A 312 -3.79 8.32 6.43
CA VAL A 312 -4.67 7.37 7.12
C VAL A 312 -5.35 6.49 6.09
N ASP A 313 -5.13 5.18 6.17
CA ASP A 313 -5.74 4.21 5.26
C ASP A 313 -7.18 3.85 5.66
N ARG A 314 -7.81 2.98 4.85
CA ARG A 314 -9.18 2.49 5.11
C ARG A 314 -9.32 1.68 6.39
N SER A 315 -8.23 1.11 6.89
CA SER A 315 -8.19 0.35 8.14
C SER A 315 -7.84 1.24 9.34
N MET A 316 -7.82 2.57 9.15
CA MET A 316 -7.44 3.57 10.16
C MET A 316 -5.99 3.44 10.65
N ASN A 317 -5.12 2.76 9.88
CA ASN A 317 -3.69 2.78 10.14
C ASN A 317 -3.13 4.15 9.77
N VAL A 318 -2.26 4.67 10.64
CA VAL A 318 -1.65 5.98 10.48
C VAL A 318 -0.21 5.83 10.02
N PHE A 319 0.14 6.51 8.94
CA PHE A 319 1.47 6.50 8.34
C PHE A 319 2.06 7.90 8.37
N ARG A 320 3.29 8.03 8.87
CA ARG A 320 4.04 9.29 8.80
C ARG A 320 4.50 9.56 7.37
N VAL A 321 4.56 10.84 7.02
CA VAL A 321 4.94 11.29 5.68
C VAL A 321 6.27 12.02 5.73
N THR A 322 7.16 11.74 4.77
CA THR A 322 8.39 12.51 4.56
C THR A 322 8.04 13.97 4.25
N GLY A 323 8.59 14.92 5.02
CA GLY A 323 8.20 16.33 4.91
C GLY A 323 6.83 16.63 5.54
N GLY A 324 6.31 15.77 6.43
CA GLY A 324 5.00 15.98 7.05
C GLY A 324 4.87 17.30 7.81
N GLY A 325 5.92 17.78 8.50
CA GLY A 325 5.90 19.10 9.16
C GLY A 325 5.80 20.26 8.16
N PHE A 326 6.56 20.20 7.07
CA PHE A 326 6.49 21.15 5.96
C PHE A 326 5.08 21.21 5.35
N LEU A 327 4.49 20.06 5.04
CA LEU A 327 3.12 19.98 4.52
C LEU A 327 2.11 20.53 5.54
N ALA A 328 2.25 20.21 6.82
CA ALA A 328 1.34 20.71 7.85
C ALA A 328 1.43 22.22 8.03
N GLY A 329 2.61 22.82 7.86
CA GLY A 329 2.79 24.27 7.84
C GLY A 329 2.08 24.96 6.67
N ILE A 330 1.93 24.26 5.53
CA ILE A 330 1.21 24.74 4.34
C ILE A 330 -0.30 24.57 4.51
N VAL A 331 -0.75 23.33 4.70
CA VAL A 331 -2.19 23.01 4.67
C VAL A 331 -2.90 23.41 5.96
N GLY A 332 -2.17 23.56 7.06
CA GLY A 332 -2.66 23.95 8.37
C GLY A 332 -3.26 22.80 9.18
N VAL A 333 -3.02 22.80 10.49
CA VAL A 333 -3.60 21.81 11.42
C VAL A 333 -5.12 21.81 11.35
N GLY A 334 -5.72 20.63 11.34
CA GLY A 334 -7.16 20.41 11.21
C GLY A 334 -7.62 20.17 9.77
N THR A 335 -6.77 20.42 8.77
CA THR A 335 -7.08 20.12 7.36
C THR A 335 -7.08 18.61 7.10
N ILE A 336 -8.09 18.14 6.36
CA ILE A 336 -8.30 16.74 5.98
C ILE A 336 -8.60 16.67 4.48
N LEU A 337 -7.66 16.10 3.72
CA LEU A 337 -7.77 15.88 2.28
C LEU A 337 -8.08 14.41 2.00
N ASP A 338 -8.92 14.13 1.02
CA ASP A 338 -9.14 12.79 0.48
C ASP A 338 -8.42 12.67 -0.86
N GLY A 339 -7.65 11.59 -1.02
CA GLY A 339 -6.74 11.44 -2.14
C GLY A 339 -6.24 10.01 -2.32
N GLU A 340 -5.46 9.82 -3.37
CA GLU A 340 -4.73 8.58 -3.62
C GLU A 340 -3.23 8.83 -3.71
N LEU A 341 -2.46 7.91 -3.15
CA LEU A 341 -1.02 7.84 -3.33
C LEU A 341 -0.72 7.02 -4.58
N VAL A 342 -0.02 7.63 -5.54
CA VAL A 342 0.32 7.01 -6.83
C VAL A 342 1.81 7.13 -7.12
N HIS A 343 2.31 6.24 -7.96
CA HIS A 343 3.60 6.44 -8.60
C HIS A 343 3.45 7.28 -9.85
N ASN A 344 4.13 8.41 -9.85
CA ASN A 344 4.28 9.19 -11.06
C ASN A 344 5.34 8.56 -11.96
N ARG A 345 4.94 8.07 -13.14
CA ARG A 345 5.83 7.37 -14.08
C ARG A 345 6.85 8.28 -14.75
N THR A 346 6.59 9.60 -14.86
CA THR A 346 7.57 10.58 -15.37
C THR A 346 8.60 10.91 -14.30
N MET A 347 8.13 11.28 -13.11
CA MET A 347 9.00 11.73 -12.00
C MET A 347 9.64 10.57 -11.24
N LYS A 348 9.20 9.32 -11.48
CA LYS A 348 9.65 8.09 -10.82
C LYS A 348 9.58 8.15 -9.29
N LYS A 349 8.51 8.77 -8.78
CA LYS A 349 8.31 8.99 -7.33
C LYS A 349 6.85 8.97 -6.93
N ALA A 350 6.63 8.86 -5.62
CA ALA A 350 5.33 8.98 -4.98
C ALA A 350 4.77 10.39 -5.06
N ILE A 351 3.51 10.53 -5.46
CA ILE A 351 2.75 11.77 -5.32
C ILE A 351 1.38 11.47 -4.70
N PHE A 352 0.86 12.42 -3.94
CA PHE A 352 -0.50 12.38 -3.40
C PHE A 352 -1.44 13.20 -4.28
N VAL A 353 -2.33 12.50 -4.97
CA VAL A 353 -3.36 13.08 -5.83
C VAL A 353 -4.60 13.35 -5.00
N ALA A 354 -4.75 14.59 -4.52
CA ALA A 354 -5.91 15.02 -3.73
C ALA A 354 -7.10 15.25 -4.67
N PHE A 355 -8.25 14.66 -4.34
CA PHE A 355 -9.46 14.75 -5.15
C PHE A 355 -10.67 15.35 -4.40
N ASP A 356 -10.62 15.43 -3.07
CA ASP A 356 -11.63 16.11 -2.27
C ASP A 356 -11.01 16.68 -0.97
N ILE A 357 -11.74 17.55 -0.28
CA ILE A 357 -11.36 18.12 1.02
C ILE A 357 -12.56 18.11 1.96
N LEU A 358 -12.42 17.42 3.09
CA LEU A 358 -13.50 17.27 4.07
C LEU A 358 -13.48 18.43 5.08
N ARG A 359 -12.30 18.98 5.32
CA ARG A 359 -12.09 20.07 6.30
C ARG A 359 -10.87 20.89 5.91
N ASN A 360 -10.96 22.21 6.07
CA ASN A 360 -9.84 23.13 5.95
C ASN A 360 -9.66 23.84 7.30
N ARG A 361 -8.64 23.48 8.07
CA ARG A 361 -8.42 23.96 9.44
C ARG A 361 -9.68 23.79 10.30
N GLU A 362 -10.32 24.87 10.73
CA GLU A 362 -11.56 24.83 11.52
C GLU A 362 -12.83 24.70 10.67
N ARG A 363 -12.77 25.02 9.36
CA ARG A 363 -13.92 25.01 8.47
C ARG A 363 -14.31 23.59 8.06
N ASN A 364 -15.44 23.12 8.58
CA ASN A 364 -16.05 21.85 8.16
C ASN A 364 -16.68 21.99 6.76
N LEU A 365 -16.20 21.20 5.80
CA LEU A 365 -16.64 21.24 4.41
C LEU A 365 -17.51 20.05 4.02
N VAL A 366 -17.67 19.05 4.90
CA VAL A 366 -18.58 17.92 4.70
C VAL A 366 -20.00 18.33 4.27
N PRO A 367 -20.66 19.35 4.85
CA PRO A 367 -22.01 19.73 4.43
C PRO A 367 -22.07 20.51 3.11
N CYS A 368 -20.94 20.99 2.57
CA CYS A 368 -20.89 21.79 1.35
C CYS A 368 -20.98 20.92 0.08
N GLY A 369 -21.46 21.49 -1.03
CA GLY A 369 -21.45 20.82 -2.35
C GLY A 369 -20.02 20.50 -2.82
N PHE A 370 -19.87 19.53 -3.71
CA PHE A 370 -18.54 19.12 -4.19
C PHE A 370 -17.80 20.26 -4.90
N LEU A 371 -18.50 21.11 -5.67
CA LEU A 371 -17.86 22.24 -6.35
C LEU A 371 -17.25 23.24 -5.37
N ASP A 372 -17.90 23.48 -4.22
CA ASP A 372 -17.36 24.33 -3.16
C ASP A 372 -16.09 23.70 -2.57
N ARG A 373 -16.15 22.40 -2.22
CA ARG A 373 -14.99 21.67 -1.68
C ARG A 373 -13.82 21.67 -2.68
N LEU A 374 -14.11 21.40 -3.95
CA LEU A 374 -13.12 21.44 -5.02
C LEU A 374 -12.53 22.84 -5.20
N SER A 375 -13.34 23.89 -5.10
CA SER A 375 -12.88 25.28 -5.16
C SER A 375 -11.92 25.61 -4.02
N VAL A 376 -12.20 25.14 -2.79
CA VAL A 376 -11.27 25.28 -1.66
C VAL A 376 -9.94 24.60 -1.96
N LEU A 377 -9.97 23.35 -2.42
CA LEU A 377 -8.76 22.60 -2.74
C LEU A 377 -7.93 23.36 -3.80
N GLN A 378 -8.56 23.79 -4.88
CA GLN A 378 -7.88 24.40 -6.03
C GLN A 378 -7.44 25.85 -5.83
N LYS A 379 -8.16 26.64 -5.03
CA LYS A 379 -7.89 28.07 -4.87
C LYS A 379 -7.22 28.45 -3.55
N GLU A 380 -7.29 27.60 -2.53
CA GLU A 380 -6.69 27.88 -1.22
C GLU A 380 -5.51 26.94 -0.94
N ILE A 381 -5.70 25.62 -1.08
CA ILE A 381 -4.69 24.64 -0.65
C ILE A 381 -3.54 24.51 -1.65
N ILE A 382 -3.87 24.30 -2.93
CA ILE A 382 -2.84 24.07 -3.96
C ILE A 382 -1.97 25.31 -4.21
N PRO A 383 -2.52 26.54 -4.33
CA PRO A 383 -1.68 27.73 -4.52
C PRO A 383 -0.72 27.93 -3.34
N ALA A 384 -1.20 27.78 -2.09
CA ALA A 384 -0.35 27.86 -0.91
C ALA A 384 0.80 26.85 -0.93
N TYR A 385 0.56 25.64 -1.45
CA TYR A 385 1.60 24.64 -1.66
C TYR A 385 2.59 25.04 -2.75
N VAL A 386 2.10 25.49 -3.91
CA VAL A 386 2.95 25.90 -5.04
C VAL A 386 3.84 27.08 -4.68
N ASP A 387 3.30 28.09 -4.01
CA ASP A 387 4.03 29.29 -3.60
C ASP A 387 5.11 28.92 -2.58
N ARG A 388 4.78 28.11 -1.57
CA ARG A 388 5.76 27.66 -0.56
C ARG A 388 6.88 26.82 -1.15
N VAL A 389 6.59 25.99 -2.15
CA VAL A 389 7.62 25.19 -2.84
C VAL A 389 8.51 26.08 -3.73
N ARG A 390 7.98 27.16 -4.33
CA ARG A 390 8.73 28.08 -5.19
C ARG A 390 9.62 29.07 -4.43
N GLU A 391 9.17 29.55 -3.28
CA GLU A 391 9.83 30.65 -2.53
C GLU A 391 11.19 30.27 -1.91
N GLY A 392 11.54 28.97 -1.81
CA GLY A 392 12.93 28.53 -1.60
C GLY A 392 13.67 29.11 -0.38
N GLY A 393 12.96 29.57 0.66
CA GLY A 393 13.55 30.21 1.84
C GLY A 393 14.31 29.27 2.79
N ALA A 394 14.61 29.75 4.01
CA ALA A 394 15.34 29.00 5.05
C ALA A 394 14.70 27.64 5.45
N GLU A 395 13.42 27.44 5.12
CA GLU A 395 12.67 26.18 5.23
C GLU A 395 12.32 25.62 3.85
N ALA A 396 13.30 25.50 2.96
CA ALA A 396 13.11 24.90 1.64
C ALA A 396 12.45 23.52 1.76
N ALA A 397 11.60 23.18 0.79
CA ALA A 397 10.90 21.91 0.78
C ALA A 397 11.89 20.75 0.96
N PRO A 398 11.73 19.90 1.98
CA PRO A 398 12.69 18.83 2.24
C PRO A 398 12.87 17.95 1.00
N ASP A 399 14.10 17.47 0.79
CA ASP A 399 14.36 16.52 -0.28
C ASP A 399 13.48 15.26 -0.08
N GLY A 400 12.79 14.85 -1.14
CA GLY A 400 11.85 13.74 -1.10
C GLY A 400 10.55 13.98 -0.31
N HIS A 401 10.15 15.23 -0.03
CA HIS A 401 8.82 15.48 0.52
C HIS A 401 7.71 14.94 -0.39
N LEU A 402 6.61 14.48 0.22
CA LEU A 402 5.46 13.99 -0.54
C LEU A 402 4.81 15.15 -1.31
N MET A 403 4.78 15.04 -2.63
CA MET A 403 4.15 16.07 -3.45
C MET A 403 2.64 16.01 -3.36
N LEU A 404 2.02 17.18 -3.21
CA LEU A 404 0.58 17.37 -3.27
C LEU A 404 0.16 17.84 -4.66
N VAL A 405 -0.69 17.08 -5.34
CA VAL A 405 -1.19 17.40 -6.69
C VAL A 405 -2.71 17.30 -6.71
N PRO A 406 -3.44 18.29 -7.28
CA PRO A 406 -4.90 18.19 -7.37
C PRO A 406 -5.35 17.35 -8.56
N LYS A 407 -6.34 16.49 -8.34
CA LYS A 407 -7.03 15.76 -9.40
C LYS A 407 -7.75 16.70 -10.36
N ARG A 408 -7.80 16.33 -11.64
CA ARG A 408 -8.51 17.07 -12.68
C ARG A 408 -9.90 16.51 -12.86
N PHE A 409 -10.89 17.38 -12.72
CA PHE A 409 -12.29 17.06 -12.96
C PHE A 409 -12.79 17.79 -14.20
N PHE A 410 -13.65 17.13 -14.96
CA PHE A 410 -14.28 17.64 -16.17
C PHE A 410 -15.80 17.61 -16.01
N PRO A 411 -16.55 18.55 -16.58
CA PRO A 411 -17.98 18.36 -16.79
C PRO A 411 -18.22 17.06 -17.58
N ARG A 412 -19.29 16.32 -17.27
CA ARG A 412 -19.57 15.05 -17.98
C ARG A 412 -19.61 15.20 -19.51
N GLN A 413 -20.02 16.35 -20.03
CA GLN A 413 -20.07 16.65 -21.46
C GLN A 413 -18.68 16.73 -22.11
N LYS A 414 -17.62 16.89 -21.30
CA LYS A 414 -16.22 16.88 -21.72
C LYS A 414 -15.54 15.53 -21.48
N ILE A 415 -16.30 14.44 -21.33
CA ILE A 415 -15.74 13.10 -21.13
C ILE A 415 -14.78 12.68 -22.25
N MET A 416 -15.00 13.18 -23.47
CA MET A 416 -14.11 12.92 -24.61
C MET A 416 -12.71 13.53 -24.37
N ASP A 417 -12.64 14.71 -23.75
CA ASP A 417 -11.37 15.36 -23.41
C ASP A 417 -10.61 14.52 -22.36
N LEU A 418 -11.33 13.97 -21.37
CA LEU A 418 -10.79 13.08 -20.36
C LEU A 418 -10.21 11.79 -21.00
N PHE A 419 -10.97 11.13 -21.88
CA PHE A 419 -10.48 9.91 -22.55
C PHE A 419 -9.30 10.17 -23.49
N ARG A 420 -9.14 11.37 -24.07
CA ARG A 420 -7.93 11.71 -24.85
C ARG A 420 -6.66 11.73 -23.99
N GLN A 421 -6.79 11.89 -22.67
CA GLN A 421 -5.68 11.83 -21.72
C GLN A 421 -5.39 10.40 -21.24
N VAL A 422 -6.16 9.40 -21.68
CA VAL A 422 -5.96 7.99 -21.36
C VAL A 422 -5.29 7.30 -22.55
N LEU A 423 -4.09 6.79 -22.33
CA LEU A 423 -3.28 6.06 -23.30
C LEU A 423 -3.32 4.56 -22.98
N VAL A 424 -3.39 3.72 -24.00
CA VAL A 424 -3.29 2.26 -23.84
C VAL A 424 -1.84 1.83 -24.05
N GLU A 425 -1.23 1.25 -23.02
CA GLU A 425 0.14 0.72 -23.04
C GLU A 425 0.11 -0.76 -22.65
N GLY A 426 0.13 -1.66 -23.65
CA GLY A 426 0.01 -3.10 -23.42
C GLY A 426 -1.35 -3.46 -22.81
N GLN A 427 -1.34 -4.05 -21.61
CA GLN A 427 -2.55 -4.39 -20.86
C GLN A 427 -2.98 -3.29 -19.87
N HIS A 428 -2.22 -2.20 -19.79
CA HIS A 428 -2.48 -1.12 -18.85
C HIS A 428 -3.02 0.10 -19.56
N ARG A 429 -3.78 0.90 -18.81
CA ARG A 429 -4.25 2.22 -19.25
C ARG A 429 -3.59 3.27 -18.37
N ILE A 430 -3.06 4.29 -19.02
CA ILE A 430 -2.21 5.30 -18.41
C ILE A 430 -2.86 6.66 -18.59
N PHE A 431 -3.12 7.34 -17.49
CA PHE A 431 -3.59 8.72 -17.51
C PHE A 431 -2.40 9.67 -17.52
N ARG A 432 -2.42 10.63 -18.46
CA ARG A 432 -1.38 11.66 -18.61
C ARG A 432 -1.99 13.05 -18.74
N ASP A 433 -1.68 13.91 -17.78
CA ASP A 433 -1.95 15.35 -17.80
C ASP A 433 -0.66 16.11 -17.51
N GLU A 434 -0.07 16.68 -18.57
CA GLU A 434 1.20 17.40 -18.50
C GLU A 434 1.09 18.70 -17.69
N GLU A 435 -0.06 19.38 -17.77
CA GLU A 435 -0.31 20.66 -17.10
C GLU A 435 -0.20 20.51 -15.57
N ARG A 436 -0.68 19.36 -15.05
CA ARG A 436 -0.68 19.03 -13.62
C ARG A 436 0.41 18.04 -13.23
N SER A 437 1.29 17.68 -14.17
CA SER A 437 2.31 16.65 -13.98
C SER A 437 1.75 15.31 -13.47
N LEU A 438 0.54 14.92 -13.90
CA LEU A 438 -0.04 13.62 -13.59
C LEU A 438 0.37 12.62 -14.68
N HIS A 439 1.01 11.52 -14.27
CA HIS A 439 1.34 10.42 -15.17
C HIS A 439 1.33 9.10 -14.39
N HIS A 440 0.22 8.36 -14.43
CA HIS A 440 -0.01 7.18 -13.59
C HIS A 440 -1.03 6.22 -14.24
N LYS A 441 -1.16 5.00 -13.70
CA LYS A 441 -2.17 4.03 -14.16
C LYS A 441 -3.60 4.47 -13.81
N THR A 442 -4.55 4.10 -14.66
CA THR A 442 -5.99 4.29 -14.43
C THR A 442 -6.74 3.00 -14.72
N ASP A 443 -7.74 2.69 -13.90
CA ASP A 443 -8.59 1.50 -14.04
C ASP A 443 -10.06 1.83 -14.36
N GLY A 444 -10.38 3.11 -14.60
CA GLY A 444 -11.72 3.50 -15.00
C GLY A 444 -11.99 5.00 -14.97
N ILE A 445 -13.24 5.35 -14.63
CA ILE A 445 -13.77 6.72 -14.51
C ILE A 445 -14.57 6.85 -13.22
N ILE A 446 -14.42 7.97 -12.51
CA ILE A 446 -15.25 8.35 -11.35
C ILE A 446 -16.25 9.42 -11.77
N PHE A 447 -17.50 9.24 -11.35
CA PHE A 447 -18.58 10.21 -11.49
C PHE A 447 -18.89 10.79 -10.12
N GLN A 448 -18.45 12.03 -9.92
CA GLN A 448 -18.57 12.75 -8.66
C GLN A 448 -19.80 13.68 -8.72
N PRO A 449 -20.84 13.43 -7.91
CA PRO A 449 -21.99 14.33 -7.83
C PRO A 449 -21.60 15.62 -7.11
N ASP A 450 -22.22 16.73 -7.52
CA ASP A 450 -22.21 17.98 -6.76
C ASP A 450 -23.19 17.93 -5.58
N ALA A 451 -22.78 17.21 -4.54
CA ALA A 451 -23.56 16.97 -3.34
C ALA A 451 -22.67 17.02 -2.08
N PRO A 452 -23.26 17.18 -0.88
CA PRO A 452 -22.54 17.06 0.39
C PRO A 452 -21.74 15.76 0.49
N TYR A 453 -20.58 15.82 1.15
CA TYR A 453 -19.72 14.66 1.33
C TYR A 453 -20.40 13.63 2.23
N LYS A 454 -20.46 12.37 1.79
CA LYS A 454 -21.11 11.29 2.52
C LYS A 454 -20.09 10.29 3.05
N VAL A 455 -20.03 10.14 4.37
CA VAL A 455 -19.20 9.13 5.03
C VAL A 455 -19.74 7.73 4.74
N GLY A 456 -18.86 6.80 4.32
CA GLY A 456 -19.23 5.44 3.96
C GLY A 456 -19.84 5.35 2.56
N THR A 457 -20.71 4.37 2.30
CA THR A 457 -21.24 4.13 0.96
C THR A 457 -22.10 5.29 0.45
N ASP A 458 -21.69 5.85 -0.67
CA ASP A 458 -22.43 6.86 -1.42
C ASP A 458 -22.95 6.28 -2.73
N THR A 459 -24.27 6.21 -2.85
CA THR A 459 -24.97 5.65 -4.01
C THR A 459 -25.01 6.60 -5.19
N ALA A 460 -24.72 7.89 -4.98
CA ALA A 460 -24.58 8.87 -6.04
C ALA A 460 -23.13 9.00 -6.52
N LEU A 461 -22.14 8.63 -5.71
CA LEU A 461 -20.75 8.55 -6.13
C LEU A 461 -20.51 7.25 -6.91
N LEU A 462 -20.30 7.35 -8.23
CA LEU A 462 -20.21 6.17 -9.10
C LEU A 462 -18.78 5.94 -9.58
N LYS A 463 -18.42 4.66 -9.76
CA LYS A 463 -17.22 4.23 -10.46
C LYS A 463 -17.60 3.36 -11.65
N TRP A 464 -17.04 3.66 -12.81
CA TRP A 464 -17.09 2.79 -13.98
C TRP A 464 -15.69 2.24 -14.23
N LYS A 465 -15.58 0.96 -14.57
CA LYS A 465 -14.33 0.31 -14.97
C LYS A 465 -14.49 -0.29 -16.36
N TRP A 466 -13.38 -0.48 -17.05
CA TRP A 466 -13.40 -1.32 -18.23
C TRP A 466 -13.72 -2.77 -17.84
N VAL A 467 -14.58 -3.42 -18.62
CA VAL A 467 -15.08 -4.77 -18.33
C VAL A 467 -13.95 -5.82 -18.30
N ASP A 468 -12.87 -5.59 -19.05
CA ASP A 468 -11.66 -6.43 -19.03
C ASP A 468 -10.91 -6.39 -17.68
N LEU A 469 -11.21 -5.42 -16.82
CA LEU A 469 -10.67 -5.29 -15.46
C LEU A 469 -11.67 -5.75 -14.38
N ALA A 470 -12.84 -6.27 -14.76
CA ALA A 470 -13.86 -6.72 -13.83
C ALA A 470 -13.54 -8.13 -13.32
N SER A 471 -13.11 -8.22 -12.06
CA SER A 471 -12.77 -9.47 -11.39
C SER A 471 -13.37 -9.55 -9.99
N VAL A 472 -13.37 -10.75 -9.42
CA VAL A 472 -13.78 -11.05 -8.04
C VAL A 472 -12.77 -11.98 -7.40
N ASP A 473 -12.53 -11.81 -6.10
CA ASP A 473 -11.71 -12.74 -5.32
C ASP A 473 -12.61 -13.76 -4.63
N LEU A 474 -12.42 -15.05 -4.92
CA LEU A 474 -13.16 -16.15 -4.32
C LEU A 474 -12.22 -17.07 -3.54
N ARG A 475 -12.75 -17.71 -2.51
CA ARG A 475 -12.01 -18.76 -1.79
C ARG A 475 -12.18 -20.08 -2.52
N ALA A 476 -11.06 -20.69 -2.88
CA ALA A 476 -10.99 -21.99 -3.52
C ALA A 476 -10.60 -23.07 -2.51
N TYR A 477 -11.33 -24.19 -2.53
CA TYR A 477 -11.03 -25.40 -1.77
C TYR A 477 -10.77 -26.57 -2.73
N PRO A 478 -9.81 -27.46 -2.41
CA PRO A 478 -9.64 -28.69 -3.17
C PRO A 478 -10.94 -29.51 -3.09
N ALA A 479 -11.36 -30.17 -4.17
CA ALA A 479 -12.51 -31.07 -4.10
C ALA A 479 -12.28 -32.14 -3.02
N THR A 480 -13.24 -32.29 -2.13
CA THR A 480 -13.36 -33.47 -1.29
C THR A 480 -14.08 -34.56 -2.10
N ALA A 481 -13.62 -35.81 -1.97
CA ALA A 481 -14.12 -36.96 -2.74
C ALA A 481 -15.63 -37.28 -2.55
N ALA A 482 -16.35 -36.52 -1.72
CA ALA A 482 -17.71 -36.80 -1.28
C ALA A 482 -18.83 -36.13 -2.12
N VAL A 483 -18.51 -35.20 -3.02
CA VAL A 483 -19.53 -34.59 -3.91
C VAL A 483 -19.30 -35.13 -5.32
N GLY A 484 -20.08 -36.15 -5.68
CA GLY A 484 -19.86 -37.00 -6.85
C GLY A 484 -19.77 -36.24 -8.18
N GLY A 485 -18.78 -36.62 -8.98
CA GLY A 485 -18.74 -36.42 -10.42
C GLY A 485 -17.78 -35.34 -10.93
N GLY A 486 -16.47 -35.63 -10.89
CA GLY A 486 -15.42 -34.84 -11.56
C GLY A 486 -14.54 -34.06 -10.58
N GLY A 487 -13.22 -34.22 -10.65
CA GLY A 487 -12.24 -33.61 -9.74
C GLY A 487 -12.28 -32.08 -9.74
N GLY A 488 -13.21 -31.50 -8.98
CA GLY A 488 -13.58 -30.08 -8.93
C GLY A 488 -12.70 -29.18 -8.05
N VAL A 489 -12.97 -27.89 -8.10
CA VAL A 489 -12.61 -26.92 -7.05
C VAL A 489 -13.91 -26.36 -6.49
N ARG A 490 -14.06 -26.29 -5.17
CA ARG A 490 -15.20 -25.60 -4.54
C ARG A 490 -14.86 -24.12 -4.40
N LEU A 491 -15.67 -23.25 -5.00
CA LEU A 491 -15.46 -21.80 -5.01
C LEU A 491 -16.49 -21.10 -4.13
N CYS A 492 -16.03 -20.26 -3.21
CA CYS A 492 -16.87 -19.63 -2.20
C CYS A 492 -16.66 -18.12 -2.11
N SER A 493 -17.75 -17.38 -1.90
CA SER A 493 -17.70 -15.98 -1.47
C SER A 493 -18.07 -15.85 0.00
N GLU A 494 -17.72 -14.74 0.62
CA GLU A 494 -18.15 -14.45 1.98
C GLU A 494 -19.62 -14.00 2.03
N ALA A 495 -20.32 -14.40 3.10
CA ALA A 495 -21.65 -13.93 3.46
C ALA A 495 -21.80 -13.77 4.99
N GLY A 496 -22.85 -13.09 5.41
CA GLY A 496 -23.18 -12.89 6.82
C GLY A 496 -22.15 -12.03 7.59
N ASN A 497 -22.29 -11.99 8.92
CA ASN A 497 -21.42 -11.18 9.80
C ASN A 497 -20.29 -11.99 10.45
N HIS A 498 -20.25 -13.31 10.24
CA HIS A 498 -19.37 -14.24 10.97
C HIS A 498 -18.52 -15.15 10.06
N GLY A 499 -18.19 -14.68 8.85
CA GLY A 499 -17.36 -15.44 7.92
C GLY A 499 -18.06 -16.69 7.39
N GLU A 500 -19.39 -16.65 7.29
CA GLU A 500 -20.15 -17.65 6.57
C GLU A 500 -19.76 -17.58 5.09
N GLU A 501 -19.91 -18.71 4.39
CA GLU A 501 -19.55 -18.80 2.98
C GLU A 501 -20.73 -19.26 2.15
N VAL A 502 -20.87 -18.66 0.98
CA VAL A 502 -21.81 -19.11 -0.05
C VAL A 502 -21.02 -19.90 -1.07
N ASP A 503 -21.42 -21.15 -1.29
CA ASP A 503 -20.87 -21.99 -2.35
C ASP A 503 -21.38 -21.52 -3.71
N LEU A 504 -20.45 -21.08 -4.55
CA LEU A 504 -20.69 -20.56 -5.89
C LEU A 504 -20.27 -21.56 -6.98
N SER A 505 -19.92 -22.80 -6.64
CA SER A 505 -19.40 -23.80 -7.60
C SER A 505 -20.42 -24.18 -8.68
N ARG A 506 -21.71 -23.93 -8.44
CA ARG A 506 -22.79 -24.11 -9.44
C ARG A 506 -23.00 -22.91 -10.37
N THR A 507 -22.35 -21.79 -10.09
CA THR A 507 -22.51 -20.52 -10.81
C THR A 507 -21.20 -20.09 -11.46
N VAL A 508 -20.07 -20.41 -10.81
CA VAL A 508 -18.72 -20.06 -11.25
C VAL A 508 -18.10 -21.29 -11.92
N HIS A 509 -18.36 -21.40 -13.22
CA HIS A 509 -17.83 -22.49 -14.04
C HIS A 509 -16.49 -22.10 -14.67
N LEU A 510 -15.44 -22.82 -14.32
CA LEU A 510 -14.11 -22.68 -14.93
C LEU A 510 -13.99 -23.62 -16.14
N SER A 511 -13.14 -23.24 -17.09
CA SER A 511 -12.66 -24.21 -18.10
C SER A 511 -11.82 -25.31 -17.45
N GLU A 512 -11.72 -26.49 -18.08
CA GLU A 512 -10.82 -27.57 -17.58
C GLU A 512 -9.38 -27.07 -17.44
N HIS A 513 -8.95 -26.18 -18.34
CA HIS A 513 -7.63 -25.57 -18.33
C HIS A 513 -7.42 -24.68 -17.09
N ASP A 514 -8.36 -23.77 -16.80
CA ASP A 514 -8.25 -22.87 -15.65
C ASP A 514 -8.40 -23.60 -14.31
N GLN A 515 -9.24 -24.63 -14.27
CA GLN A 515 -9.36 -25.49 -13.12
C GLN A 515 -8.05 -26.24 -12.83
N ALA A 516 -7.38 -26.77 -13.86
CA ALA A 516 -6.08 -27.40 -13.72
C ALA A 516 -5.00 -26.42 -13.23
N ARG A 517 -4.99 -25.19 -13.77
CA ARG A 517 -4.09 -24.11 -13.31
C ARG A 517 -4.30 -23.77 -11.84
N LEU A 518 -5.54 -23.57 -11.42
CA LEU A 518 -5.88 -23.25 -10.04
C LEU A 518 -5.46 -24.38 -9.09
N VAL A 519 -5.77 -25.64 -9.42
CA VAL A 519 -5.36 -26.80 -8.61
C VAL A 519 -3.84 -26.92 -8.51
N ALA A 520 -3.12 -26.66 -9.60
CA ALA A 520 -1.66 -26.67 -9.60
C ALA A 520 -1.09 -25.57 -8.69
N ASP A 521 -1.64 -24.36 -8.75
CA ASP A 521 -1.19 -23.23 -7.94
C ASP A 521 -1.53 -23.39 -6.44
N MET A 522 -2.60 -24.13 -6.11
CA MET A 522 -2.95 -24.43 -4.72
C MET A 522 -1.89 -25.24 -3.98
N GLN A 523 -1.07 -26.05 -4.68
CA GLN A 523 0.02 -26.83 -4.10
C GLN A 523 -0.36 -27.65 -2.84
N GLY A 524 -1.60 -28.16 -2.77
CA GLY A 524 -2.09 -28.92 -1.61
C GLY A 524 -2.53 -28.07 -0.41
N SER A 525 -2.59 -26.75 -0.55
CA SER A 525 -3.16 -25.85 0.45
C SER A 525 -4.63 -26.20 0.73
N ARG A 526 -5.03 -26.11 2.01
CA ARG A 526 -6.41 -26.40 2.44
C ARG A 526 -7.44 -25.47 1.79
N SER A 527 -7.06 -24.21 1.62
CA SER A 527 -7.84 -23.21 0.87
C SER A 527 -6.92 -22.08 0.42
N VAL A 528 -7.24 -21.44 -0.70
CA VAL A 528 -6.56 -20.23 -1.18
C VAL A 528 -7.60 -19.20 -1.58
N ILE A 529 -7.19 -17.93 -1.70
CA ILE A 529 -8.00 -16.92 -2.37
C ILE A 529 -7.46 -16.76 -3.78
N ALA A 530 -8.36 -16.80 -4.75
CA ALA A 530 -8.04 -16.71 -6.17
C ALA A 530 -8.90 -15.64 -6.83
N GLU A 531 -8.29 -14.87 -7.71
CA GLU A 531 -8.97 -13.87 -8.53
C GLU A 531 -9.52 -14.53 -9.80
N MET A 532 -10.79 -14.22 -10.09
CA MET A 532 -11.54 -14.77 -11.21
C MET A 532 -12.20 -13.64 -11.99
N ALA A 533 -12.23 -13.75 -13.32
CA ALA A 533 -12.94 -12.82 -14.20
C ALA A 533 -13.97 -13.59 -15.04
N LEU A 534 -15.14 -13.01 -15.29
CA LEU A 534 -16.14 -13.63 -16.15
C LEU A 534 -15.86 -13.23 -17.60
N ASP A 535 -15.61 -14.20 -18.48
CA ASP A 535 -15.53 -13.95 -19.92
C ASP A 535 -16.94 -13.90 -20.52
N PRO A 536 -17.41 -12.74 -21.03
CA PRO A 536 -18.74 -12.62 -21.60
C PRO A 536 -18.92 -13.44 -22.89
N GLY A 537 -17.83 -13.73 -23.60
CA GLY A 537 -17.86 -14.45 -24.88
C GLY A 537 -18.19 -15.94 -24.71
N SER A 538 -17.53 -16.60 -23.75
CA SER A 538 -17.77 -18.01 -23.43
C SER A 538 -18.80 -18.23 -22.33
N GLY A 539 -19.05 -17.24 -21.47
CA GLY A 539 -19.83 -17.38 -20.24
C GLY A 539 -19.10 -18.16 -19.14
N LEU A 540 -17.82 -18.51 -19.35
CA LEU A 540 -16.97 -19.18 -18.37
C LEU A 540 -16.18 -18.16 -17.56
N TRP A 541 -15.83 -18.56 -16.34
CA TRP A 541 -14.90 -17.81 -15.50
C TRP A 541 -13.47 -18.21 -15.83
N VAL A 542 -12.59 -17.21 -15.86
CA VAL A 542 -11.17 -17.34 -16.13
C VAL A 542 -10.41 -17.14 -14.83
N TYR A 543 -9.48 -18.05 -14.55
CA TYR A 543 -8.60 -17.96 -13.39
C TYR A 543 -7.45 -17.00 -13.68
N MET A 544 -7.37 -15.91 -12.90
CA MET A 544 -6.40 -14.84 -13.09
C MET A 544 -5.11 -15.11 -12.28
N GLY A 545 -5.24 -15.59 -11.05
CA GLY A 545 -4.11 -15.89 -10.17
C GLY A 545 -4.49 -15.97 -8.70
N LEU A 546 -3.57 -16.44 -7.86
CA LEU A 546 -3.74 -16.45 -6.41
C LEU A 546 -3.58 -15.04 -5.83
N ARG A 547 -4.28 -14.79 -4.71
CA ARG A 547 -4.29 -13.53 -3.96
C ARG A 547 -3.79 -13.73 -2.53
N PRO A 548 -2.47 -13.97 -2.35
CA PRO A 548 -1.89 -14.18 -1.02
C PRO A 548 -1.92 -12.91 -0.16
N ASP A 549 -2.15 -11.74 -0.76
CA ASP A 549 -2.37 -10.47 -0.09
C ASP A 549 -3.71 -10.39 0.66
N LYS A 550 -4.63 -11.32 0.38
CA LYS A 550 -5.98 -11.35 0.96
C LYS A 550 -6.14 -12.51 1.93
N ASP A 551 -6.81 -12.23 3.03
CA ASP A 551 -7.23 -13.19 4.05
C ASP A 551 -8.70 -13.62 3.87
N ARG A 552 -9.52 -12.76 3.24
CA ARG A 552 -10.97 -12.96 3.03
C ARG A 552 -11.37 -12.80 1.57
N PRO A 553 -12.26 -13.67 1.03
CA PRO A 553 -12.79 -13.50 -0.31
C PRO A 553 -13.73 -12.29 -0.37
N ASN A 554 -14.16 -11.90 -1.57
CA ASN A 554 -15.18 -10.86 -1.71
C ASN A 554 -16.50 -11.32 -1.09
N PHE A 555 -17.23 -10.34 -0.53
CA PHE A 555 -18.58 -10.54 -0.06
C PHE A 555 -19.54 -10.77 -1.24
N ILE A 556 -20.58 -11.59 -1.05
CA ILE A 556 -21.52 -12.01 -2.11
C ILE A 556 -22.12 -10.82 -2.89
N THR A 557 -22.40 -9.69 -2.23
CA THR A 557 -22.93 -8.49 -2.91
C THR A 557 -21.92 -7.87 -3.87
N THR A 558 -20.61 -7.98 -3.59
CA THR A 558 -19.54 -7.55 -4.50
C THR A 558 -19.53 -8.46 -5.73
N VAL A 559 -19.61 -9.78 -5.54
CA VAL A 559 -19.66 -10.75 -6.64
C VAL A 559 -20.84 -10.49 -7.56
N ILE A 560 -22.05 -10.33 -6.99
CA ILE A 560 -23.26 -9.99 -7.75
C ILE A 560 -23.10 -8.66 -8.48
N SER A 561 -22.52 -7.64 -7.83
CA SER A 561 -22.31 -6.33 -8.44
C SER A 561 -21.36 -6.39 -9.64
N THR A 562 -20.30 -7.20 -9.56
CA THR A 562 -19.38 -7.43 -10.69
C THR A 562 -20.07 -8.20 -11.80
N MET A 563 -20.88 -9.23 -11.50
CA MET A 563 -21.65 -9.94 -12.52
C MET A 563 -22.64 -9.02 -13.24
N VAL A 564 -23.31 -8.11 -12.52
CA VAL A 564 -24.20 -7.11 -13.12
C VAL A 564 -23.42 -6.14 -14.01
N GLU A 565 -22.24 -5.68 -13.58
CA GLU A 565 -21.36 -4.81 -14.37
C GLU A 565 -20.96 -5.48 -15.69
N VAL A 566 -20.55 -6.75 -15.65
CA VAL A 566 -20.20 -7.53 -16.84
C VAL A 566 -21.43 -7.77 -17.74
N ALA A 567 -22.58 -8.11 -17.15
CA ALA A 567 -23.81 -8.38 -17.91
C ALA A 567 -24.39 -7.14 -18.58
N GLU A 568 -24.33 -5.99 -17.91
CA GLU A 568 -24.76 -4.72 -18.51
C GLU A 568 -23.80 -4.26 -19.61
N GLY A 569 -22.51 -4.60 -19.51
CA GLY A 569 -21.52 -4.39 -20.55
C GLY A 569 -21.46 -2.95 -21.04
N LEU A 570 -21.54 -1.98 -20.11
CA LEU A 570 -21.52 -0.55 -20.44
C LEU A 570 -20.15 -0.20 -21.04
N SER A 571 -20.08 -0.14 -22.37
CA SER A 571 -18.81 0.05 -23.09
C SER A 571 -18.30 1.49 -22.96
N GLU A 572 -17.02 1.67 -23.29
CA GLU A 572 -16.41 2.99 -23.37
C GLU A 572 -17.14 3.90 -24.38
N GLU A 573 -17.55 3.35 -25.53
CA GLU A 573 -18.28 4.07 -26.58
C GLU A 573 -19.69 4.45 -26.14
N GLU A 574 -20.43 3.53 -25.50
CA GLU A 574 -21.74 3.81 -24.94
C GLU A 574 -21.62 4.93 -23.89
N LEU A 575 -20.66 4.81 -22.97
CA LEU A 575 -20.43 5.80 -21.94
C LEU A 575 -20.12 7.18 -22.53
N LYS A 576 -19.17 7.26 -23.46
CA LYS A 576 -18.81 8.49 -24.16
C LYS A 576 -20.03 9.12 -24.84
N TYR A 577 -20.78 8.35 -25.62
CA TYR A 577 -21.95 8.85 -26.34
C TYR A 577 -23.00 9.41 -25.38
N ARG A 578 -23.39 8.61 -24.38
CA ARG A 578 -24.50 8.95 -23.48
C ARG A 578 -24.18 10.10 -22.55
N MET A 579 -22.91 10.32 -22.23
CA MET A 579 -22.48 11.49 -21.45
C MET A 579 -22.49 12.81 -22.23
N LEU A 580 -22.55 12.77 -23.56
CA LEU A 580 -22.73 13.95 -24.41
C LEU A 580 -24.20 14.39 -24.51
N ALA A 581 -25.16 13.51 -24.20
CA ALA A 581 -26.57 13.87 -24.22
C ALA A 581 -26.88 14.98 -23.20
N GLU A 582 -27.62 16.01 -23.61
CA GLU A 582 -27.99 17.13 -22.73
C GLU A 582 -28.89 16.67 -21.58
N SER A 583 -29.82 15.77 -21.89
CA SER A 583 -30.79 15.19 -20.96
C SER A 583 -31.07 13.72 -21.29
N PRO A 584 -31.72 12.97 -20.39
CA PRO A 584 -32.18 11.62 -20.71
C PRO A 584 -33.16 11.55 -21.88
N ALA A 585 -33.91 12.62 -22.15
CA ALA A 585 -34.84 12.67 -23.27
C ALA A 585 -34.13 12.81 -24.63
N SER A 586 -32.95 13.43 -24.66
CA SER A 586 -32.11 13.56 -25.85
C SER A 586 -31.19 12.35 -26.09
N ASP A 587 -31.11 11.42 -25.12
CA ASP A 587 -30.28 10.23 -25.24
C ASP A 587 -30.95 9.20 -26.16
N ASP A 588 -30.42 9.07 -27.38
CA ASP A 588 -30.92 8.17 -28.40
C ASP A 588 -29.97 7.01 -28.72
N TRP A 589 -29.05 6.67 -27.80
CA TRP A 589 -28.04 5.61 -27.98
C TRP A 589 -28.65 4.31 -28.49
N ALA A 590 -29.69 3.79 -27.82
CA ALA A 590 -30.30 2.52 -28.18
C ALA A 590 -30.87 2.51 -29.61
N ARG A 591 -31.43 3.64 -30.06
CA ARG A 591 -31.96 3.81 -31.41
C ARG A 591 -30.83 3.86 -32.45
N GLN A 592 -29.77 4.61 -32.16
CA GLN A 592 -28.62 4.73 -33.05
C GLN A 592 -27.87 3.41 -33.17
N GLU A 593 -27.62 2.73 -32.06
CA GLU A 593 -26.97 1.43 -32.01
C GLU A 593 -27.74 0.40 -32.85
N MET A 594 -29.06 0.31 -32.66
CA MET A 594 -29.91 -0.58 -33.46
C MET A 594 -29.84 -0.23 -34.96
N THR A 595 -29.83 1.06 -35.30
CA THR A 595 -29.73 1.54 -36.68
C THR A 595 -28.38 1.15 -37.30
N MET A 596 -27.28 1.31 -36.56
CA MET A 596 -25.94 0.93 -37.01
C MET A 596 -25.79 -0.59 -37.18
N ARG A 597 -26.33 -1.39 -36.26
CA ARG A 597 -26.38 -2.85 -36.39
C ARG A 597 -27.11 -3.28 -37.67
N LYS A 598 -28.27 -2.68 -37.97
CA LYS A 598 -29.01 -2.92 -39.22
C LYS A 598 -28.19 -2.54 -40.46
N ARG A 599 -27.50 -1.39 -40.43
CA ARG A 599 -26.63 -0.95 -41.53
C ARG A 599 -25.45 -1.90 -41.76
N ALA A 600 -24.84 -2.42 -40.69
CA ALA A 600 -23.73 -3.38 -40.80
C ALA A 600 -24.18 -4.68 -41.49
N VAL A 601 -25.36 -5.20 -41.15
CA VAL A 601 -25.95 -6.38 -41.82
C VAL A 601 -26.20 -6.11 -43.29
N GLN A 602 -26.80 -4.96 -43.63
CA GLN A 602 -27.06 -4.56 -45.02
C GLN A 602 -25.76 -4.41 -45.83
N TRP A 603 -24.72 -3.83 -45.22
CA TRP A 603 -23.41 -3.70 -45.84
C TRP A 603 -22.80 -5.06 -46.16
N GLN A 604 -22.86 -6.01 -45.21
CA GLN A 604 -22.33 -7.36 -45.41
C GLN A 604 -23.11 -8.14 -46.47
N TYR A 605 -24.44 -7.98 -46.52
CA TYR A 605 -25.27 -8.58 -47.57
C TYR A 605 -24.86 -8.07 -48.95
N LYS A 606 -24.75 -6.74 -49.11
CA LYS A 606 -24.30 -6.12 -50.37
C LYS A 606 -22.90 -6.60 -50.77
N ARG A 607 -21.97 -6.70 -49.81
CA ARG A 607 -20.60 -7.17 -50.09
C ARG A 607 -20.56 -8.60 -50.61
N LYS A 608 -21.37 -9.51 -50.07
CA LYS A 608 -21.45 -10.91 -50.54
C LYS A 608 -22.19 -11.04 -51.87
N SER A 609 -23.23 -10.23 -52.13
CA SER A 609 -23.95 -10.26 -53.41
C SER A 609 -23.14 -9.72 -54.59
N THR A 610 -22.10 -8.92 -54.33
CA THR A 610 -21.27 -8.27 -55.38
C THR A 610 -19.91 -8.96 -55.57
N GLN A 611 -19.60 -10.05 -54.87
CA GLN A 611 -18.44 -10.89 -55.21
C GLN A 611 -18.76 -11.71 -56.47
N PRO A 612 -17.97 -11.61 -57.56
CA PRO A 612 -18.13 -12.49 -58.71
C PRO A 612 -17.99 -13.94 -58.26
N GLN A 613 -18.93 -14.81 -58.66
CA GLN A 613 -18.69 -16.24 -58.63
C GLN A 613 -17.35 -16.49 -59.33
N GLN A 614 -16.36 -17.04 -58.61
CA GLN A 614 -15.19 -17.62 -59.27
C GLN A 614 -15.73 -18.63 -60.28
N LEU A 615 -15.62 -18.31 -61.57
CA LEU A 615 -15.91 -19.20 -62.69
C LEU A 615 -15.20 -20.52 -62.41
N GLN A 616 -15.98 -21.56 -62.09
CA GLN A 616 -15.51 -22.93 -62.12
C GLN A 616 -14.98 -23.15 -63.55
N GLN A 617 -13.67 -23.26 -63.71
CA GLN A 617 -13.12 -23.69 -64.99
C GLN A 617 -13.66 -25.10 -65.28
N PRO A 618 -14.17 -25.36 -66.50
CA PRO A 618 -14.59 -26.71 -66.86
C PRO A 618 -13.39 -27.66 -66.79
N PRO A 619 -13.59 -28.93 -66.39
CA PRO A 619 -12.51 -29.90 -66.28
C PRO A 619 -11.83 -30.13 -67.64
N PRO A 620 -10.51 -30.36 -67.68
CA PRO A 620 -9.80 -30.58 -68.93
C PRO A 620 -10.31 -31.85 -69.63
N PRO A 621 -10.37 -31.86 -70.98
CA PRO A 621 -10.85 -33.02 -71.72
C PRO A 621 -9.93 -34.24 -71.52
N PRO A 622 -10.49 -35.46 -71.57
CA PRO A 622 -9.73 -36.68 -71.33
C PRO A 622 -8.63 -36.89 -72.39
N PRO A 623 -7.47 -37.45 -72.01
CA PRO A 623 -6.36 -37.67 -72.92
C PRO A 623 -6.74 -38.67 -74.02
N ARG A 624 -6.33 -38.38 -75.26
CA ARG A 624 -6.48 -39.25 -76.43
C ARG A 624 -5.41 -40.33 -76.49
#